data_AF-A0A6A8MKA1-F1
#
_entry.id   AF-A0A6A8MKA1-F1
#
_cell.length_a   1.000
_cell.length_b   1.000
_cell.length_c   1.000
_cell.angle_alpha   90.00
_cell.angle_beta   90.00
_cell.angle_gamma   90.00
#
_symmetry.space_group_name_H-M   'P 1'
#
loop_
_entity.id
_entity.type
_entity.pdbx_description
1 polymer ?
#
loop_
_entity_poly.entity_id
_entity_poly.type
_entity_poly.pdbx_seq_one_letter_code
_entity_poly.pdbx_strand_id
1 'polypeptide(L)'
;MKVFDGKKAAQDYMSKHTLAFSTPELTLMRFAFWLGDTVPDPQNKDNTLPRMLTFMVEQDFAPILIDDDKYEPSGAVKSSNVYGNAFSEVSSDGKFCSECGTTLSKTAKFCPECGTTQD
;
A
#
# COMPACT_ATOMS: atom_id res chain seq x y z
N MET A 1 -2.36 -12.40 -15.02
CA MET A 1 -0.94 -12.32 -15.50
C MET A 1 -0.07 -12.96 -14.42
N LYS A 2 0.99 -13.70 -14.77
CA LYS A 2 1.92 -14.23 -13.75
C LYS A 2 2.84 -13.10 -13.28
N VAL A 3 2.81 -12.81 -11.98
CA VAL A 3 3.59 -11.74 -11.34
C VAL A 3 4.55 -12.36 -10.35
N PHE A 4 5.77 -11.83 -10.30
CA PHE A 4 6.79 -12.30 -9.37
C PHE A 4 6.52 -11.77 -7.95
N ASP A 5 6.33 -12.67 -6.98
CA ASP A 5 6.20 -12.33 -5.57
C ASP A 5 7.59 -12.24 -4.90
N GLY A 6 8.20 -11.06 -5.01
CA GLY A 6 9.49 -10.77 -4.40
C GLY A 6 9.48 -10.81 -2.87
N LYS A 7 8.33 -10.58 -2.23
CA LYS A 7 8.21 -10.61 -0.77
C LYS A 7 8.33 -12.04 -0.24
N LYS A 8 7.59 -12.97 -0.84
CA LYS A 8 7.66 -14.39 -0.49
C LYS A 8 9.06 -14.96 -0.76
N ALA A 9 9.67 -14.59 -1.89
CA ALA A 9 11.02 -15.00 -2.23
C ALA A 9 12.05 -14.51 -1.20
N ALA A 10 11.98 -13.24 -0.81
CA ALA A 10 12.88 -12.68 0.21
C ALA A 10 12.67 -13.35 1.58
N GLN A 11 11.43 -13.57 2.00
CA GLN A 11 11.14 -14.25 3.26
C GLN A 11 11.70 -15.68 3.29
N ASP A 12 11.55 -16.44 2.20
CA ASP A 12 12.11 -17.79 2.10
C ASP A 12 13.64 -17.77 2.15
N TYR A 13 14.28 -16.85 1.43
CA TYR A 13 15.73 -16.67 1.47
C TYR A 13 16.23 -16.38 2.89
N MET A 14 15.62 -15.42 3.58
CA MET A 14 16.01 -14.98 4.92
C MET A 14 15.74 -16.05 5.99
N SER A 15 14.78 -16.95 5.76
CA SER A 15 14.51 -18.09 6.65
C SER A 15 15.57 -19.19 6.56
N LYS A 16 16.23 -19.32 5.40
CA LYS A 16 17.20 -20.38 5.10
C LYS A 16 18.66 -19.93 5.22
N HIS A 17 18.92 -18.64 5.04
CA HIS A 17 20.28 -18.09 5.04
C HIS A 17 20.50 -17.26 6.30
N THR A 18 21.67 -17.41 6.91
CA THR A 18 22.04 -16.62 8.08
C THR A 18 22.25 -15.17 7.68
N LEU A 19 21.73 -14.25 8.49
CA LEU A 19 21.89 -12.80 8.30
C LEU A 19 23.26 -12.28 8.75
N ALA A 20 24.27 -13.15 8.80
CA ALA A 20 25.60 -12.81 9.29
C ALA A 20 26.42 -11.96 8.30
N PHE A 21 25.79 -11.36 7.29
CA PHE A 21 26.48 -10.56 6.29
C PHE A 21 26.76 -9.16 6.83
N SER A 22 28.02 -8.74 6.70
CA SER A 22 28.51 -7.46 7.20
C SER A 22 27.94 -6.26 6.45
N THR A 23 27.44 -6.45 5.22
CA THR A 23 26.87 -5.37 4.39
C THR A 23 25.57 -5.81 3.68
N PRO A 24 24.59 -4.90 3.51
CA PRO A 24 23.36 -5.18 2.77
C PRO A 24 23.58 -5.57 1.31
N GLU A 25 24.61 -5.03 0.66
CA GLU A 25 24.95 -5.30 -0.74
C GLU A 25 25.27 -6.78 -0.97
N LEU A 26 26.04 -7.38 -0.07
CA LEU A 26 26.47 -8.77 -0.20
C LEU A 26 25.31 -9.74 0.02
N THR A 27 24.36 -9.37 0.89
CA THR A 27 23.07 -10.06 1.05
C THR A 27 22.24 -10.02 -0.23
N LEU A 28 22.14 -8.85 -0.87
CA LEU A 28 21.41 -8.66 -2.13
C LEU A 28 22.02 -9.46 -3.28
N MET A 29 23.35 -9.45 -3.41
CA MET A 29 24.05 -10.25 -4.42
C MET A 29 23.78 -11.75 -4.23
N ARG A 30 23.91 -12.25 -3.00
CA ARG A 30 23.64 -13.68 -2.70
C ARG A 30 22.18 -14.05 -2.94
N PHE A 31 21.24 -13.17 -2.58
CA PHE A 31 19.83 -13.37 -2.88
C PHE A 31 19.57 -13.46 -4.39
N ALA A 32 20.18 -12.58 -5.19
CA ALA A 32 20.06 -12.61 -6.64
C ALA A 32 20.62 -13.89 -7.26
N PHE A 33 21.80 -14.35 -6.82
CA PHE A 33 22.35 -15.64 -7.25
C PHE A 33 21.45 -16.82 -6.86
N TRP A 34 20.94 -16.82 -5.62
CA TRP A 34 20.05 -17.87 -5.13
C TRP A 34 18.73 -17.97 -5.90
N LEU A 35 18.20 -16.85 -6.42
CA LEU A 35 17.03 -16.85 -7.30
C LEU A 35 17.31 -17.48 -8.68
N GLY A 36 18.56 -17.43 -9.12
CA GLY A 36 19.01 -18.02 -10.39
C GLY A 36 19.28 -19.53 -10.31
N ASP A 37 19.42 -20.08 -9.10
CA ASP A 37 19.67 -21.52 -8.91
C ASP A 37 18.55 -22.37 -9.52
N THR A 38 18.93 -23.50 -10.12
CA THR A 38 17.97 -24.48 -10.63
C THR A 38 17.40 -25.31 -9.49
N VAL A 39 16.08 -25.45 -9.48
CA VAL A 39 15.33 -26.19 -8.45
C VAL A 39 14.40 -27.17 -9.15
N PRO A 40 14.17 -28.37 -8.59
CA PRO A 40 13.14 -29.28 -9.09
C PRO A 40 11.78 -28.59 -9.08
N ASP A 41 11.02 -28.71 -10.16
CA ASP A 41 9.68 -28.13 -10.24
C ASP A 41 8.77 -28.80 -9.19
N PRO A 42 8.07 -28.02 -8.33
CA PRO A 42 7.05 -28.57 -7.44
C PRO A 42 5.91 -29.27 -8.19
N GLN A 43 5.64 -28.91 -9.46
CA GLN A 43 4.56 -29.51 -10.25
C GLN A 43 5.02 -30.69 -11.13
N ASN A 44 6.27 -30.69 -11.61
CA ASN A 44 6.81 -31.77 -12.45
C ASN A 44 8.25 -32.15 -12.04
N LYS A 45 8.39 -33.24 -11.29
CA LYS A 45 9.68 -33.68 -10.73
C LYS A 45 10.78 -33.97 -11.76
N ASP A 46 10.42 -34.18 -13.03
CA ASP A 46 11.38 -34.46 -14.10
C ASP A 46 11.97 -33.19 -14.73
N ASN A 47 11.37 -32.02 -14.44
CA ASN A 47 11.82 -30.74 -14.95
C ASN A 47 12.54 -29.92 -13.86
N THR A 48 13.65 -29.30 -14.24
CA THR A 48 14.34 -28.31 -13.43
C THR A 48 14.04 -26.92 -13.97
N LEU A 49 13.77 -25.98 -13.07
CA LEU A 49 13.48 -24.61 -13.42
C LEU A 49 14.18 -23.63 -12.48
N PRO A 50 14.51 -22.41 -12.95
CA PRO A 50 15.08 -21.38 -12.10
C PRO A 50 14.17 -21.10 -10.91
N ARG A 51 14.76 -20.97 -9.71
CA ARG A 51 14.03 -20.77 -8.46
C ARG A 51 13.05 -19.60 -8.53
N MET A 52 13.40 -18.52 -9.22
CA MET A 52 12.50 -17.36 -9.40
C MET A 52 11.12 -17.74 -9.97
N LEU A 53 11.03 -18.77 -10.82
CA LEU A 53 9.77 -19.20 -11.42
C LEU A 53 8.83 -19.88 -10.41
N THR A 54 9.37 -20.43 -9.31
CA THR A 54 8.56 -20.99 -8.21
C THR A 54 7.80 -19.93 -7.42
N PHE A 55 8.18 -18.66 -7.56
CA PHE A 55 7.56 -17.52 -6.89
C PHE A 55 6.66 -16.69 -7.82
N MET A 56 6.34 -17.21 -9.01
CA MET A 56 5.33 -16.59 -9.88
C MET A 56 3.93 -16.90 -9.34
N VAL A 57 3.20 -15.86 -8.97
CA VAL A 57 1.82 -15.94 -8.48
C VAL A 57 0.88 -15.43 -9.58
N GLU A 58 -0.26 -16.10 -9.74
CA GLU A 58 -1.33 -15.58 -10.59
C GLU A 58 -2.04 -14.44 -9.86
N GLN A 59 -1.90 -13.23 -10.40
CA GLN A 59 -2.71 -12.09 -9.98
C GLN A 59 -3.77 -11.81 -11.04
N ASP A 60 -5.01 -11.83 -10.57
CA ASP A 60 -6.19 -11.43 -11.33
C ASP A 60 -6.27 -9.91 -11.32
N PHE A 61 -5.73 -9.30 -12.36
CA PHE A 61 -6.02 -7.91 -12.69
C PHE A 61 -7.38 -7.88 -13.40
N ALA A 62 -8.46 -8.18 -12.67
CA ALA A 62 -9.76 -7.82 -13.16
C ALA A 62 -9.77 -6.30 -13.34
N PRO A 63 -10.21 -5.76 -14.50
CA PRO A 63 -10.39 -4.33 -14.61
C PRO A 63 -11.33 -3.92 -13.49
N ILE A 64 -10.86 -3.02 -12.62
CA ILE A 64 -11.72 -2.34 -11.67
C ILE A 64 -12.87 -1.72 -12.48
N LEU A 65 -14.08 -2.25 -12.30
CA LEU A 65 -15.28 -1.58 -12.76
C LEU A 65 -15.38 -0.33 -11.91
N ILE A 66 -15.05 0.81 -12.52
CA ILE A 66 -15.22 2.11 -11.91
C ILE A 66 -16.73 2.36 -11.92
N ASP A 67 -17.38 2.13 -10.78
CA ASP A 67 -18.71 2.66 -10.55
C ASP A 67 -18.55 4.18 -10.38
N ASP A 68 -19.11 4.96 -11.31
CA ASP A 68 -19.04 6.43 -11.25
C ASP A 68 -19.63 6.99 -9.94
N ASP A 69 -20.50 6.22 -9.30
CA ASP A 69 -21.15 6.55 -8.03
C ASP A 69 -20.27 6.31 -6.79
N LYS A 70 -19.15 5.56 -6.91
CA LYS A 70 -18.28 5.24 -5.78
C LYS A 70 -16.79 5.32 -6.15
N TYR A 71 -16.21 6.49 -5.91
CA TYR A 71 -14.78 6.72 -6.09
C TYR A 71 -13.94 5.98 -5.04
N GLU A 72 -13.13 5.00 -5.48
CA GLU A 72 -12.09 4.38 -4.67
C GLU A 72 -10.70 4.82 -5.16
N PRO A 73 -9.92 5.56 -4.36
CA PRO A 73 -8.62 6.06 -4.79
C PRO A 73 -7.65 4.91 -5.06
N SER A 74 -6.99 4.94 -6.21
CA SER A 74 -6.11 3.88 -6.75
C SER A 74 -4.81 3.64 -5.98
N GLY A 75 -4.68 4.11 -4.74
CA GLY A 75 -3.49 3.99 -3.90
C GLY A 75 -2.25 4.77 -4.39
N ALA A 76 -2.28 5.30 -5.62
CA ALA A 76 -1.26 6.19 -6.17
C ALA A 76 -1.24 7.54 -5.44
N VAL A 77 -2.40 7.97 -4.95
CA VAL A 77 -2.49 9.00 -3.92
C VAL A 77 -2.25 8.34 -2.57
N LYS A 78 -1.06 8.54 -1.98
CA LYS A 78 -0.98 8.43 -0.51
C LYS A 78 -2.07 9.34 0.02
N SER A 79 -2.93 8.84 0.91
CA SER A 79 -3.94 9.62 1.61
C SER A 79 -3.26 10.83 2.25
N SER A 80 -3.16 11.89 1.47
CA SER A 80 -2.43 13.08 1.80
C SER A 80 -3.45 13.88 2.57
N ASN A 81 -3.53 13.62 3.87
CA ASN A 81 -4.28 14.42 4.84
C ASN A 81 -3.73 15.87 4.94
N VAL A 82 -2.95 16.33 3.94
CA VAL A 82 -2.32 17.65 3.84
C VAL A 82 -3.14 18.57 2.93
N TYR A 83 -3.94 18.02 2.01
CA TYR A 83 -4.91 18.81 1.24
C TYR A 83 -6.28 18.13 1.35
N GLY A 84 -7.20 18.83 1.99
CA GLY A 84 -8.50 18.32 2.42
C GLY A 84 -9.23 17.48 1.37
N ASN A 85 -9.72 16.33 1.80
CA ASN A 85 -10.58 15.47 1.00
C ASN A 85 -11.87 16.26 0.72
N ALA A 86 -12.16 16.55 -0.56
CA ALA A 86 -13.35 17.31 -0.98
C ALA A 86 -14.69 16.57 -0.78
N PHE A 87 -14.67 15.46 -0.04
CA PHE A 87 -15.86 14.72 0.37
C PHE A 87 -15.81 14.49 1.88
N SER A 88 -16.09 15.57 2.62
CA SER A 88 -16.65 15.43 3.96
C SER A 88 -18.15 15.56 3.79
N GLU A 89 -18.90 14.55 4.22
CA GLU A 89 -20.36 14.63 4.33
C GLU A 89 -20.71 15.89 5.12
N VAL A 90 -21.23 16.90 4.42
CA VAL A 90 -21.72 18.12 5.05
C VAL A 90 -23.04 17.76 5.71
N SER A 91 -22.94 17.30 6.94
CA SER A 91 -24.07 17.27 7.87
C SER A 91 -24.49 18.73 8.09
N SER A 92 -25.61 19.12 7.49
CA SER A 92 -26.13 20.50 7.40
C SER A 92 -26.67 21.08 8.71
N ASP A 93 -26.10 20.68 9.84
CA ASP A 93 -26.53 21.09 11.19
C ASP A 93 -25.36 21.73 11.95
N GLY A 94 -24.75 22.76 11.35
CA GLY A 94 -23.62 23.48 11.93
C GLY A 94 -23.86 25.00 12.04
N LYS A 95 -23.33 25.62 13.10
CA LYS A 95 -23.23 27.08 13.25
C LYS A 95 -22.08 27.61 12.39
N PHE A 96 -22.19 28.81 11.85
CA PHE A 96 -21.10 29.42 11.10
C PHE A 96 -20.17 30.20 12.03
N CYS A 97 -18.86 30.15 11.76
CA CYS A 97 -17.90 30.97 12.48
C CYS A 97 -18.13 32.45 12.17
N SER A 98 -18.26 33.29 13.20
CA SER A 98 -18.46 34.74 13.07
C SER A 98 -17.34 35.45 12.29
N GLU A 99 -16.09 34.95 12.40
CA GLU A 99 -14.92 35.58 11.79
C GLU A 99 -14.55 35.02 10.40
N CYS A 100 -14.52 33.69 10.22
CA CYS A 100 -14.03 33.08 8.97
C CYS A 100 -15.13 32.48 8.09
N GLY A 101 -16.38 32.44 8.55
CA GLY A 101 -17.53 31.90 7.81
C GLY A 101 -17.53 30.37 7.66
N THR A 102 -16.54 29.65 8.20
CA THR A 102 -16.50 28.19 8.15
C THR A 102 -17.65 27.57 8.93
N THR A 103 -18.24 26.50 8.39
CA THR A 103 -19.29 25.73 9.06
C THR A 103 -18.70 24.89 10.20
N LEU A 104 -19.20 25.11 11.42
CA LEU A 104 -18.76 24.44 12.64
C LEU A 104 -19.91 23.63 13.24
N SER A 105 -19.60 22.56 13.96
CA SER A 105 -20.62 21.85 14.75
C SER A 105 -21.29 22.78 15.78
N LYS A 106 -22.59 22.58 16.04
CA LYS A 106 -23.36 23.35 17.06
C LYS A 106 -22.69 23.34 18.45
N THR A 107 -21.91 22.32 18.77
CA THR A 107 -21.22 22.16 20.06
C THR A 107 -19.78 22.72 20.07
N ALA A 108 -19.26 23.20 18.94
CA ALA A 108 -17.88 23.66 18.84
C ALA A 108 -17.67 24.99 19.58
N LYS A 109 -16.90 24.99 20.68
CA LYS A 109 -16.53 26.21 21.43
C LYS A 109 -15.44 27.03 20.76
N PHE A 110 -14.69 26.42 19.84
CA PHE A 110 -13.55 27.02 19.15
C PHE A 110 -13.62 26.68 17.67
N CYS A 111 -13.25 27.62 16.81
CA CYS A 111 -13.09 27.39 15.38
C CYS A 111 -11.72 26.73 15.10
N PRO A 112 -11.67 25.55 14.44
CA PRO A 112 -10.41 24.88 14.10
C PRO A 112 -9.60 25.62 13.03
N GLU A 113 -10.25 26.48 12.24
CA GLU A 113 -9.59 27.21 11.14
C GLU A 113 -8.97 28.53 11.62
N CYS A 114 -9.70 29.33 12.39
CA CYS A 114 -9.25 30.65 12.81
C CYS A 114 -8.91 30.75 14.31
N GLY A 115 -9.13 29.69 15.09
CA GLY A 115 -8.86 29.65 16.53
C GLY A 115 -9.79 30.50 17.39
N THR A 116 -10.76 31.19 16.79
CA THR A 116 -11.67 32.11 17.50
C THR A 116 -12.68 31.33 18.33
N THR A 117 -12.93 31.78 19.56
CA THR A 117 -13.98 31.27 20.44
C THR A 117 -15.36 31.62 19.88
N GLN A 118 -16.25 30.63 19.84
CA GLN A 118 -17.62 30.79 19.35
C GLN A 118 -18.55 30.54 20.55
N ASP A 119 -18.78 31.59 21.33
CA ASP A 119 -19.83 31.65 22.38
C ASP A 119 -21.24 31.70 21.77
#